data_AF-A0A9R1EL40-F1
#
_entry.id   AF-A0A9R1EL40-F1
#
_cell.length_a   1.000
_cell.length_b   1.000
_cell.length_c   1.000
_cell.angle_alpha   90.00
_cell.angle_beta   90.00
_cell.angle_gamma   90.00
#
_symmetry.space_group_name_H-M   'P 1'
#
loop_
_entity.id
_entity.type
_entity.pdbx_description
1 polymer ?
#
loop_
_entity_poly.entity_id
_entity_poly.type
_entity_poly.pdbx_seq_one_letter_code
_entity_poly.pdbx_strand_id
1 'polypeptide(L)'
;MASSAELMQAEADLVRHSLGYLKSMALHSAVKLGVADALHRCGGSASLPDLLATLPLPPSKQPYLSRLMKVLATEGIFVAEEGVAVANGGDGATCVYHLNTMSRLLVNDAGINGGSAWKLSSCILMTTTRQIVGSALQLGQWFQSDGEATPFVMANGRPPYGVAAHDAEFNSVFNEAMAADSRYLADLVVRECGEVFDGITSLVDVAGGTGTMARAITKAFPHVKCSVLDLPHVIQGVSAQADNVEFVAGDMMEFIPPADRILLKYVLHNWSDEDCVKILTRCREAIAHGEKEGKVIIIDEVVGSSSQNILEAQLLMDMQMMSLFMAKERYEQDWNKIFTEAGFVNYKIRPILGVRSVIELYI
;
A
#
# COMPACT_ATOMS: atom_id res chain seq x y z
N MET A 1 -23.80 -36.60 -3.24
CA MET A 1 -24.58 -35.34 -3.16
C MET A 1 -24.30 -34.72 -1.80
N ALA A 2 -24.06 -33.41 -1.75
CA ALA A 2 -23.86 -32.70 -0.48
C ALA A 2 -25.13 -32.75 0.38
N SER A 3 -24.95 -32.70 1.69
CA SER A 3 -26.03 -32.57 2.68
C SER A 3 -26.68 -31.18 2.64
N SER A 4 -27.90 -31.05 3.16
CA SER A 4 -28.57 -29.75 3.24
C SER A 4 -27.78 -28.72 4.08
N ALA A 5 -27.07 -29.16 5.12
CA ALA A 5 -26.23 -28.28 5.94
C ALA A 5 -25.02 -27.75 5.16
N GLU A 6 -24.35 -28.61 4.39
CA GLU A 6 -23.25 -28.21 3.51
C GLU A 6 -23.72 -27.22 2.44
N LEU A 7 -24.91 -27.43 1.87
CA LEU A 7 -25.49 -26.51 0.89
C LEU A 7 -25.82 -25.15 1.49
N MET A 8 -26.42 -25.10 2.69
CA MET A 8 -26.73 -23.84 3.38
C MET A 8 -25.46 -23.06 3.76
N GLN A 9 -24.40 -23.75 4.18
CA GLN A 9 -23.11 -23.11 4.46
C GLN A 9 -22.48 -22.56 3.17
N ALA A 10 -22.49 -23.33 2.09
CA ALA A 10 -21.97 -22.89 0.80
C ALA A 10 -22.76 -21.68 0.24
N GLU A 11 -24.08 -21.65 0.41
CA GLU A 11 -24.91 -20.50 0.04
C GLU A 11 -24.51 -19.24 0.84
N ALA A 12 -24.32 -19.36 2.15
CA ALA A 12 -23.88 -18.25 3.00
C ALA A 12 -22.51 -17.73 2.56
N ASP A 13 -21.57 -18.61 2.22
CA ASP A 13 -20.24 -18.23 1.73
C ASP A 13 -20.32 -17.52 0.37
N LEU A 14 -21.16 -18.00 -0.56
CA LEU A 14 -21.39 -17.34 -1.85
C LEU A 14 -21.96 -15.93 -1.69
N VAL A 15 -22.96 -15.76 -0.81
CA VAL A 15 -23.53 -14.44 -0.51
C VAL A 15 -22.46 -13.52 0.08
N ARG A 16 -21.65 -14.01 1.02
CA ARG A 16 -20.55 -13.25 1.63
C ARG A 16 -19.52 -12.77 0.60
N HIS A 17 -19.13 -13.62 -0.34
CA HIS A 17 -18.18 -13.26 -1.40
C HIS A 17 -18.79 -12.29 -2.44
N SER A 18 -20.03 -12.52 -2.87
CA SER A 18 -20.72 -11.64 -3.83
C SER A 18 -20.93 -10.21 -3.31
N LEU A 19 -21.16 -10.06 -2.00
CA LEU A 19 -21.27 -8.77 -1.33
C LEU A 19 -19.93 -8.23 -0.79
N GLY A 20 -18.81 -8.90 -1.09
CA GLY A 20 -17.48 -8.55 -0.57
C GLY A 20 -17.06 -7.11 -0.87
N TYR A 21 -17.48 -6.55 -2.02
CA TYR A 21 -17.19 -5.16 -2.38
C TYR A 21 -17.76 -4.15 -1.35
N LEU A 22 -18.87 -4.48 -0.68
CA LEU A 22 -19.45 -3.62 0.36
C LEU A 22 -18.56 -3.53 1.60
N LYS A 23 -17.71 -4.54 1.86
CA LYS A 23 -16.73 -4.49 2.95
C LYS A 23 -15.68 -3.40 2.67
N SER A 24 -15.14 -3.38 1.46
CA SER A 24 -14.19 -2.37 1.00
C SER A 24 -14.82 -0.97 0.99
N MET A 25 -16.07 -0.84 0.53
CA MET A 25 -16.78 0.44 0.52
C MET A 25 -17.20 0.91 1.91
N ALA A 26 -17.50 -0.01 2.84
CA ALA A 26 -17.74 0.32 4.23
C ALA A 26 -16.47 0.91 4.87
N LEU A 27 -15.32 0.28 4.64
CA LEU A 27 -14.03 0.78 5.13
C LEU A 27 -13.68 2.13 4.50
N HIS A 28 -13.86 2.30 3.18
CA HIS A 28 -13.73 3.59 2.50
C HIS A 28 -14.59 4.67 3.18
N SER A 29 -15.86 4.36 3.45
CA SER A 29 -16.79 5.28 4.09
C SER A 29 -16.34 5.65 5.49
N ALA A 30 -15.86 4.70 6.28
CA ALA A 30 -15.33 4.95 7.61
C ALA A 30 -14.11 5.88 7.59
N VAL A 31 -13.21 5.71 6.62
CA VAL A 31 -12.07 6.60 6.39
C VAL A 31 -12.54 8.00 6.01
N LYS A 32 -13.42 8.14 5.03
CA LYS A 32 -13.96 9.45 4.60
C LYS A 32 -14.71 10.20 5.71
N LEU A 33 -15.41 9.46 6.56
CA LEU A 33 -16.13 10.02 7.70
C LEU A 33 -15.22 10.37 8.89
N GLY A 34 -13.98 9.88 8.92
CA GLY A 34 -13.05 10.10 10.02
C GLY A 34 -13.42 9.31 11.28
N VAL A 35 -13.98 8.09 11.13
CA VAL A 35 -14.41 7.25 12.27
C VAL A 35 -13.25 6.91 13.20
N ALA A 36 -12.11 6.49 12.63
CA ALA A 36 -10.93 6.16 13.42
C ALA A 36 -10.38 7.38 14.19
N ASP A 37 -10.38 8.56 13.56
CA ASP A 37 -9.97 9.81 14.19
C ASP A 37 -10.93 10.24 15.31
N ALA A 38 -12.24 10.11 15.10
CA ALA A 38 -13.24 10.39 16.12
C ALA A 38 -13.05 9.49 17.34
N LEU A 39 -12.88 8.17 17.14
CA LEU A 39 -12.56 7.24 18.22
C LEU A 39 -11.24 7.59 18.91
N HIS A 40 -10.21 7.95 18.15
CA HIS A 40 -8.91 8.33 18.71
C HIS A 40 -9.02 9.55 19.63
N ARG A 41 -9.75 10.59 19.21
CA ARG A 41 -10.01 11.79 20.03
C ARG A 41 -10.80 11.48 21.30
N CYS A 42 -11.62 10.44 21.31
CA CYS A 42 -12.33 9.96 22.50
C CYS A 42 -11.49 9.02 23.39
N GLY A 43 -10.17 8.92 23.18
CA GLY A 43 -9.30 8.04 23.96
C GLY A 43 -9.19 6.60 23.43
N GLY A 44 -9.68 6.36 22.21
CA GLY A 44 -9.63 5.08 21.51
C GLY A 44 -10.90 4.24 21.60
N SER A 45 -11.93 4.73 22.28
CA SER A 45 -13.26 4.12 22.29
C SER A 45 -14.37 5.17 22.39
N ALA A 46 -15.55 4.88 21.87
CA ALA A 46 -16.71 5.77 21.96
C ALA A 46 -18.02 4.99 21.81
N SER A 47 -19.08 5.46 22.45
CA SER A 47 -20.43 4.96 22.20
C SER A 47 -20.95 5.43 20.84
N LEU A 48 -21.97 4.75 20.29
CA LEU A 48 -22.60 5.22 19.05
C LEU A 48 -23.14 6.67 19.14
N PRO A 49 -23.82 7.10 20.23
CA PRO A 49 -24.18 8.51 20.42
C PRO A 49 -22.99 9.48 20.39
N ASP A 50 -21.87 9.12 21.02
CA ASP A 50 -20.67 9.97 21.04
C ASP A 50 -20.04 10.10 19.64
N LEU A 51 -20.03 9.01 18.87
CA LEU A 51 -19.62 9.04 17.46
C LEU A 51 -20.53 9.93 16.63
N LEU A 52 -21.86 9.84 16.82
CA LEU A 52 -22.82 10.70 16.12
C LEU A 52 -22.64 12.18 16.45
N ALA A 53 -22.22 12.51 17.68
CA ALA A 53 -21.96 13.88 18.10
C ALA A 53 -20.68 14.47 17.49
N THR A 54 -19.72 13.63 17.06
CA THR A 54 -18.40 14.04 16.59
C THR A 54 -18.22 13.92 15.08
N LEU A 55 -18.95 13.00 14.43
CA LEU A 55 -18.85 12.77 12.99
C LEU A 55 -19.68 13.79 12.20
N PRO A 56 -19.22 14.20 11.01
CA PRO A 56 -19.92 15.17 10.17
C PRO A 56 -21.11 14.53 9.42
N LEU A 57 -22.12 14.04 10.16
CA LEU A 57 -23.28 13.33 9.61
C LEU A 57 -24.56 14.18 9.68
N PRO A 58 -25.26 14.39 8.54
CA PRO A 58 -26.59 15.01 8.55
C PRO A 58 -27.58 14.21 9.41
N PRO A 59 -28.54 14.86 10.11
CA PRO A 59 -29.51 14.17 10.96
C PRO A 59 -30.26 13.02 10.25
N SER A 60 -30.57 13.19 8.97
CA SER A 60 -31.26 12.17 8.16
C SER A 60 -30.41 10.91 7.89
N LYS A 61 -29.10 10.96 8.14
CA LYS A 61 -28.16 9.84 7.93
C LYS A 61 -27.71 9.18 9.23
N GLN A 62 -27.87 9.85 10.37
CA GLN A 62 -27.46 9.34 11.68
C GLN A 62 -28.00 7.94 12.03
N PRO A 63 -29.29 7.59 11.74
CA PRO A 63 -29.81 6.26 12.06
C PRO A 63 -29.07 5.10 11.38
N TYR A 64 -28.41 5.37 10.24
CA TYR A 64 -27.72 4.35 9.45
C TYR A 64 -26.27 4.08 9.89
N LEU A 65 -25.66 4.95 10.70
CA LEU A 65 -24.28 4.77 11.16
C LEU A 65 -24.10 3.42 11.89
N SER A 66 -25.10 3.02 12.69
CA SER A 66 -25.10 1.74 13.40
C SER A 66 -24.91 0.54 12.46
N ARG A 67 -25.47 0.57 11.24
CA ARG A 67 -25.36 -0.51 10.25
C ARG A 67 -23.96 -0.58 9.68
N LEU A 68 -23.36 0.58 9.38
CA LEU A 68 -21.98 0.68 8.91
C LEU A 68 -21.01 0.15 9.98
N MET A 69 -21.15 0.61 11.22
CA MET A 69 -20.28 0.20 12.32
C MET A 69 -20.40 -1.29 12.65
N LYS A 70 -21.59 -1.88 12.54
CA LYS A 70 -21.78 -3.34 12.70
C LYS A 70 -20.99 -4.14 11.67
N VAL A 71 -21.05 -3.76 10.38
CA VAL A 71 -20.27 -4.43 9.32
C VAL A 71 -18.78 -4.32 9.63
N LEU A 72 -18.30 -3.11 9.94
CA LEU A 72 -16.87 -2.89 10.23
C LEU A 72 -16.38 -3.66 11.46
N ALA A 73 -17.24 -3.82 12.48
CA ALA A 73 -16.92 -4.61 13.66
C ALA A 73 -16.90 -6.13 13.36
N THR A 74 -17.86 -6.62 12.57
CA THR A 74 -17.90 -8.02 12.12
C THR A 74 -16.68 -8.39 11.28
N GLU A 75 -16.18 -7.47 10.45
CA GLU A 75 -14.94 -7.64 9.68
C GLU A 75 -13.67 -7.41 10.53
N GLY A 76 -13.81 -7.15 11.83
CA GLY A 76 -12.68 -6.99 12.75
C GLY A 76 -11.88 -5.70 12.58
N ILE A 77 -12.39 -4.72 11.82
CA ILE A 77 -11.74 -3.41 11.63
C ILE A 77 -11.81 -2.61 12.93
N PHE A 78 -12.96 -2.68 13.62
CA PHE A 78 -13.15 -2.16 14.98
C PHE A 78 -13.59 -3.29 15.90
N VAL A 79 -13.44 -3.09 17.21
CA VAL A 79 -14.00 -4.00 18.21
C VAL A 79 -15.31 -3.40 18.71
N ALA A 80 -16.37 -4.21 18.81
CA ALA A 80 -17.64 -3.82 19.37
C ALA A 80 -17.86 -4.56 20.70
N GLU A 81 -18.11 -3.81 21.76
CA GLU A 81 -18.48 -4.33 23.07
C GLU A 81 -19.91 -3.88 23.41
N GLU A 82 -20.73 -4.80 23.90
CA GLU A 82 -22.05 -4.46 24.43
C GLU A 82 -21.88 -3.82 25.81
N GLY A 83 -22.20 -2.54 25.93
CA GLY A 83 -22.20 -1.84 27.20
C GLY A 83 -23.35 -2.29 28.10
N VAL A 84 -23.12 -2.27 29.42
CA VAL A 84 -24.16 -2.49 30.42
C VAL A 84 -25.16 -1.34 30.38
N ALA A 85 -26.46 -1.65 30.35
CA ALA A 85 -27.52 -0.65 30.39
C ALA A 85 -27.37 0.25 31.64
N VAL A 86 -27.24 1.56 31.42
CA VAL A 86 -27.31 2.52 32.53
C VAL A 86 -28.75 2.51 33.06
N ALA A 87 -28.92 2.23 34.34
CA ALA A 87 -30.20 1.99 35.02
C ALA A 87 -31.24 3.14 34.98
N ASN A 88 -31.02 4.18 34.17
CA ASN A 88 -31.91 5.32 34.00
C ASN A 88 -32.61 5.29 32.62
N GLY A 89 -33.55 4.36 32.47
CA GLY A 89 -34.74 4.54 31.62
C GLY A 89 -34.59 4.59 30.09
N GLY A 90 -33.43 4.28 29.52
CA GLY A 90 -33.26 4.09 28.08
C GLY A 90 -33.22 2.61 27.72
N ASP A 91 -34.20 2.14 26.95
CA ASP A 91 -34.23 0.77 26.42
C ASP A 91 -33.19 0.63 25.30
N GLY A 92 -32.04 0.04 25.62
CA GLY A 92 -31.00 -0.29 24.64
C GLY A 92 -29.61 -0.41 25.27
N ALA A 93 -29.02 -1.61 25.19
CA ALA A 93 -27.59 -1.79 25.43
C ALA A 93 -26.82 -0.80 24.52
N THR A 94 -26.00 0.06 25.13
CA THR A 94 -25.22 1.04 24.37
C THR A 94 -23.96 0.33 23.87
N CYS A 95 -23.89 0.06 22.56
CA CYS A 95 -22.70 -0.52 21.97
C CYS A 95 -21.56 0.50 21.97
N VAL A 96 -20.41 0.09 22.51
CA VAL A 96 -19.16 0.87 22.52
C VAL A 96 -18.24 0.27 21.46
N TYR A 97 -17.68 1.14 20.62
CA TYR A 97 -16.71 0.76 19.59
C TYR A 97 -15.30 1.15 20.01
N HIS A 98 -14.32 0.31 19.72
CA HIS A 98 -12.93 0.49 20.11
C HIS A 98 -11.98 0.38 18.91
N LEU A 99 -10.91 1.16 18.95
CA LEU A 99 -9.76 1.01 18.07
C LEU A 99 -8.97 -0.25 18.44
N ASN A 100 -8.61 -1.03 17.42
CA ASN A 100 -7.64 -2.13 17.52
C ASN A 100 -6.39 -1.81 16.67
N THR A 101 -5.46 -2.76 16.54
CA THR A 101 -4.23 -2.56 15.75
C THR A 101 -4.53 -2.16 14.30
N MET A 102 -5.54 -2.77 13.66
CA MET A 102 -5.91 -2.49 12.27
C MET A 102 -6.49 -1.07 12.12
N SER A 103 -7.49 -0.71 12.92
CA SER A 103 -8.10 0.64 12.84
C SER A 103 -7.17 1.76 13.29
N ARG A 104 -6.15 1.49 14.10
CA ARG A 104 -5.11 2.48 14.46
C ARG A 104 -4.24 2.89 13.28
N LEU A 105 -4.13 2.06 12.23
CA LEU A 105 -3.46 2.42 10.98
C LEU A 105 -4.27 3.45 10.17
N LEU A 106 -5.54 3.68 10.51
CA LEU A 106 -6.43 4.61 9.79
C LEU A 106 -6.47 6.00 10.43
N VAL A 107 -5.86 6.18 11.61
CA VAL A 107 -5.86 7.45 12.34
C VAL A 107 -4.94 8.44 11.64
N ASN A 108 -5.47 9.59 11.23
CA ASN A 108 -4.77 10.69 10.59
C ASN A 108 -4.49 11.87 11.51
N ASP A 109 -5.11 11.92 12.69
CA ASP A 109 -5.01 13.06 13.61
C ASP A 109 -3.55 13.32 14.03
N ALA A 110 -3.06 14.53 13.77
CA ALA A 110 -1.73 15.00 14.13
C ALA A 110 -1.73 15.78 15.47
N GLY A 111 -2.91 16.07 16.04
CA GLY A 111 -3.08 17.01 17.14
C GLY A 111 -2.88 16.42 18.54
N ILE A 112 -2.71 15.11 18.68
CA ILE A 112 -2.46 14.46 19.96
C ILE A 112 -1.01 13.96 19.96
N ASN A 113 -0.22 14.42 20.93
CA ASN A 113 1.14 13.94 21.18
C ASN A 113 1.15 12.40 21.23
N GLY A 114 1.58 11.77 20.14
CA GLY A 114 1.53 10.31 19.97
C GLY A 114 0.57 9.77 18.90
N GLY A 115 0.07 10.60 17.96
CA GLY A 115 -0.61 10.10 16.76
C GLY A 115 0.19 8.97 16.09
N SER A 116 -0.48 7.89 15.68
CA SER A 116 0.21 6.75 15.07
C SER A 116 1.00 7.24 13.85
N ALA A 117 2.28 6.88 13.79
CA ALA A 117 3.17 7.27 12.68
C ALA A 117 2.75 6.65 11.32
N TRP A 118 1.77 5.75 11.34
CA TRP A 118 1.47 4.78 10.30
C TRP A 118 0.12 5.05 9.63
N LYS A 119 -0.08 6.29 9.18
CA LYS A 119 -1.32 6.80 8.58
C LYS A 119 -1.59 6.19 7.19
N LEU A 120 -2.23 5.03 7.13
CA LEU A 120 -2.49 4.26 5.90
C LEU A 120 -3.90 4.48 5.32
N SER A 121 -4.63 5.47 5.82
CA SER A 121 -5.99 5.77 5.35
C SER A 121 -6.02 6.13 3.85
N SER A 122 -5.00 6.82 3.33
CA SER A 122 -4.87 7.17 1.92
C SER A 122 -4.70 5.95 1.02
N CYS A 123 -4.04 4.89 1.49
CA CYS A 123 -3.93 3.62 0.76
C CYS A 123 -5.32 3.01 0.52
N ILE A 124 -6.21 3.08 1.52
CA ILE A 124 -7.58 2.61 1.35
C ILE A 124 -8.34 3.48 0.34
N LEU A 125 -8.19 4.80 0.42
CA LEU A 125 -8.85 5.71 -0.51
C LEU A 125 -8.38 5.49 -1.96
N MET A 126 -7.10 5.21 -2.18
CA MET A 126 -6.53 4.94 -3.51
C MET A 126 -7.11 3.66 -4.14
N THR A 127 -7.09 2.55 -3.40
CA THR A 127 -7.56 1.24 -3.91
C THR A 127 -9.07 1.20 -4.19
N THR A 128 -9.81 2.18 -3.66
CA THR A 128 -11.26 2.31 -3.80
C THR A 128 -11.67 3.51 -4.66
N THR A 129 -10.73 4.14 -5.37
CA THR A 129 -11.04 5.16 -6.37
C THR A 129 -11.89 4.59 -7.50
N ARG A 130 -12.66 5.45 -8.17
CA ARG A 130 -13.49 5.05 -9.33
C ARG A 130 -12.65 4.40 -10.42
N GLN A 131 -11.44 4.88 -10.64
CA GLN A 131 -10.51 4.43 -11.66
C GLN A 131 -10.07 2.98 -11.40
N ILE A 132 -9.70 2.65 -10.15
CA ILE A 132 -9.26 1.31 -9.74
C ILE A 132 -10.45 0.34 -9.62
N VAL A 133 -11.55 0.75 -8.99
CA VAL A 133 -12.74 -0.12 -8.89
C VAL A 133 -13.35 -0.35 -10.28
N GLY A 134 -13.32 0.67 -11.14
CA GLY A 134 -13.78 0.59 -12.52
C GLY A 134 -12.99 -0.44 -13.34
N SER A 135 -11.68 -0.57 -13.14
CA SER A 135 -10.87 -1.57 -13.84
C SER A 135 -11.24 -2.99 -13.42
N ALA A 136 -11.53 -3.22 -12.14
CA ALA A 136 -11.99 -4.52 -11.66
C ALA A 136 -13.32 -4.95 -12.30
N LEU A 137 -14.22 -4.01 -12.59
CA LEU A 137 -15.48 -4.29 -13.29
C LEU A 137 -15.28 -4.73 -14.75
N GLN A 138 -14.13 -4.46 -15.36
CA GLN A 138 -13.82 -4.87 -16.74
C GLN A 138 -13.26 -6.29 -16.85
N LEU A 139 -12.84 -6.91 -15.74
CA LEU A 139 -12.09 -8.18 -15.77
C LEU A 139 -12.82 -9.29 -16.53
N GLY A 140 -14.12 -9.46 -16.30
CA GLY A 140 -14.90 -10.51 -16.98
C GLY A 140 -14.93 -10.34 -18.50
N GLN A 141 -15.04 -9.10 -18.99
CA GLN A 141 -14.99 -8.80 -20.43
C GLN A 141 -13.57 -8.92 -20.97
N TRP A 142 -12.58 -8.46 -20.22
CA TRP A 142 -11.17 -8.51 -20.61
C TRP A 142 -10.68 -9.95 -20.86
N PHE A 143 -11.03 -10.90 -19.98
CA PHE A 143 -10.73 -12.33 -20.15
C PHE A 143 -11.37 -12.97 -21.40
N GLN A 144 -12.35 -12.31 -22.02
CA GLN A 144 -13.02 -12.78 -23.23
C GLN A 144 -12.51 -12.08 -24.49
N SER A 145 -11.51 -11.21 -24.38
CA SER A 145 -10.98 -10.39 -25.47
C SER A 145 -9.53 -10.74 -25.80
N ASP A 146 -9.18 -10.72 -27.09
CA ASP A 146 -7.80 -10.90 -27.58
C ASP A 146 -7.00 -9.58 -27.63
N GLY A 147 -7.47 -8.53 -26.93
CA GLY A 147 -6.87 -7.20 -26.98
C GLY A 147 -5.66 -7.05 -26.05
N GLU A 148 -4.72 -6.18 -26.43
CA GLU A 148 -3.53 -5.85 -25.61
C GLU A 148 -3.82 -4.82 -24.50
N ALA A 149 -5.02 -4.26 -24.46
CA ALA A 149 -5.39 -3.26 -23.45
C ALA A 149 -5.59 -3.91 -22.08
N THR A 150 -5.06 -3.30 -21.02
CA THR A 150 -5.32 -3.72 -19.64
C THR A 150 -6.78 -3.43 -19.24
N PRO A 151 -7.36 -4.13 -18.25
CA PRO A 151 -8.66 -3.78 -17.69
C PRO A 151 -8.76 -2.31 -17.25
N PHE A 152 -7.66 -1.74 -16.74
CA PHE A 152 -7.59 -0.33 -16.40
C PHE A 152 -7.71 0.58 -17.61
N VAL A 153 -7.03 0.26 -18.72
CA VAL A 153 -7.16 1.01 -19.98
C VAL A 153 -8.59 0.88 -20.53
N MET A 154 -9.21 -0.30 -20.46
CA MET A 154 -10.61 -0.48 -20.86
C MET A 154 -11.57 0.42 -20.09
N ALA A 155 -11.35 0.59 -18.78
CA ALA A 155 -12.21 1.42 -17.92
C ALA A 155 -11.95 2.93 -18.04
N ASN A 156 -10.70 3.33 -18.25
CA ASN A 156 -10.25 4.72 -18.10
C ASN A 156 -9.72 5.36 -19.39
N GLY A 157 -9.55 4.58 -20.46
CA GLY A 157 -9.06 5.01 -21.77
C GLY A 157 -7.56 5.32 -21.84
N ARG A 158 -6.83 5.22 -20.71
CA ARG A 158 -5.40 5.51 -20.58
C ARG A 158 -4.76 4.59 -19.54
N PRO A 159 -3.44 4.33 -19.61
CA PRO A 159 -2.72 3.58 -18.56
C PRO A 159 -2.68 4.39 -17.24
N PRO A 160 -2.42 3.74 -16.09
CA PRO A 160 -2.46 4.38 -14.77
C PRO A 160 -1.68 5.70 -14.66
N TYR A 161 -0.41 5.71 -15.07
CA TYR A 161 0.42 6.93 -15.06
C TYR A 161 -0.09 8.00 -16.04
N GLY A 162 -0.68 7.57 -17.17
CA GLY A 162 -1.33 8.46 -18.12
C GLY A 162 -2.57 9.13 -17.56
N VAL A 163 -3.36 8.44 -16.73
CA VAL A 163 -4.49 9.04 -16.00
C VAL A 163 -3.97 10.00 -14.94
N ALA A 164 -3.00 9.59 -14.12
CA ALA A 164 -2.41 10.47 -13.09
C ALA A 164 -1.86 11.77 -13.69
N ALA A 165 -1.21 11.73 -14.85
CA ALA A 165 -0.72 12.94 -15.51
C ALA A 165 -1.82 13.93 -15.95
N HIS A 166 -3.09 13.49 -16.10
CA HIS A 166 -4.19 14.31 -16.63
C HIS A 166 -5.33 14.54 -15.61
N ASP A 167 -5.39 13.75 -14.54
CA ASP A 167 -6.40 13.82 -13.48
C ASP A 167 -5.70 14.16 -12.15
N ALA A 168 -5.77 15.43 -11.77
CA ALA A 168 -5.10 15.95 -10.58
C ALA A 168 -5.65 15.33 -9.28
N GLU A 169 -6.93 14.94 -9.24
CA GLU A 169 -7.52 14.31 -8.05
C GLU A 169 -6.96 12.89 -7.89
N PHE A 170 -6.96 12.10 -8.97
CA PHE A 170 -6.38 10.76 -8.97
C PHE A 170 -4.89 10.79 -8.63
N ASN A 171 -4.13 11.72 -9.24
CA ASN A 171 -2.71 11.90 -8.96
C ASN A 171 -2.44 12.26 -7.49
N SER A 172 -3.24 13.16 -6.92
CA SER A 172 -3.08 13.56 -5.52
C SER A 172 -3.34 12.38 -4.58
N VAL A 173 -4.37 11.58 -4.82
CA VAL A 173 -4.70 10.41 -3.99
C VAL A 173 -3.63 9.33 -4.14
N PHE A 174 -3.16 9.07 -5.35
CA PHE A 174 -2.10 8.12 -5.64
C PHE A 174 -0.80 8.49 -4.91
N ASN A 175 -0.34 9.74 -5.06
CA ASN A 175 0.90 10.19 -4.45
C ASN A 175 0.81 10.19 -2.91
N GLU A 176 -0.33 10.56 -2.33
CA GLU A 176 -0.51 10.52 -0.88
C GLU A 176 -0.55 9.08 -0.35
N ALA A 177 -1.11 8.13 -1.09
CA ALA A 177 -1.07 6.71 -0.74
C ALA A 177 0.36 6.16 -0.80
N MET A 178 1.11 6.45 -1.87
CA MET A 178 2.51 6.04 -1.98
C MET A 178 3.38 6.66 -0.89
N ALA A 179 3.16 7.93 -0.55
CA ALA A 179 3.87 8.59 0.54
C ALA A 179 3.52 7.98 1.91
N ALA A 180 2.23 7.71 2.17
CA ALA A 180 1.80 7.05 3.40
C ALA A 180 2.43 5.66 3.58
N ASP A 181 2.39 4.83 2.54
CA ASP A 181 3.00 3.51 2.54
C ASP A 181 4.53 3.59 2.73
N SER A 182 5.19 4.55 2.06
CA SER A 182 6.62 4.78 2.23
C SER A 182 6.99 5.23 3.65
N ARG A 183 6.21 6.10 4.30
CA ARG A 183 6.45 6.47 5.71
C ARG A 183 6.32 5.26 6.64
N TYR A 184 5.28 4.45 6.43
CA TYR A 184 5.05 3.24 7.20
C TYR A 184 6.20 2.24 7.05
N LEU A 185 6.60 1.96 5.81
CA LEU A 185 7.66 1.00 5.53
C LEU A 185 9.03 1.51 5.94
N ALA A 186 9.32 2.80 5.84
CA ALA A 186 10.61 3.33 6.24
C ALA A 186 10.87 3.07 7.74
N ASP A 187 9.87 3.27 8.60
CA ASP A 187 9.97 2.97 10.03
C ASP A 187 10.27 1.48 10.28
N LEU A 188 9.57 0.59 9.57
CA LEU A 188 9.81 -0.86 9.67
C LEU A 188 11.17 -1.26 9.11
N VAL A 189 11.59 -0.69 7.99
CA VAL A 189 12.88 -0.98 7.36
C VAL A 189 14.03 -0.56 8.27
N VAL A 190 13.96 0.64 8.85
CA VAL A 190 14.96 1.12 9.81
C VAL A 190 15.03 0.21 11.04
N ARG A 191 13.87 -0.26 11.52
CA ARG A 191 13.78 -1.08 12.74
C ARG A 191 14.19 -2.54 12.54
N GLU A 192 13.77 -3.16 11.44
CA GLU A 192 13.86 -4.60 11.22
C GLU A 192 15.02 -5.00 10.28
N CYS A 193 15.51 -4.08 9.45
CA CYS A 193 16.60 -4.35 8.51
C CYS A 193 17.55 -3.16 8.31
N GLY A 194 17.75 -2.33 9.34
CA GLY A 194 18.62 -1.16 9.26
C GLY A 194 20.05 -1.47 8.80
N GLU A 195 20.52 -2.70 9.03
CA GLU A 195 21.86 -3.15 8.64
C GLU A 195 22.10 -3.17 7.13
N VAL A 196 21.05 -3.11 6.30
CA VAL A 196 21.20 -3.02 4.83
C VAL A 196 21.85 -1.70 4.39
N PHE A 197 21.79 -0.68 5.26
CA PHE A 197 22.39 0.63 5.06
C PHE A 197 23.73 0.80 5.79
N ASP A 198 24.26 -0.25 6.43
CA ASP A 198 25.54 -0.14 7.15
C ASP A 198 26.73 0.06 6.19
N GLY A 199 27.60 1.00 6.53
CA GLY A 199 28.88 1.22 5.84
C GLY A 199 28.78 1.89 4.46
N ILE A 200 27.58 2.31 4.04
CA ILE A 200 27.32 3.00 2.78
C ILE A 200 27.46 4.51 2.95
N THR A 201 27.76 5.19 1.85
CA THR A 201 27.89 6.65 1.78
C THR A 201 26.87 7.29 0.84
N SER A 202 26.34 6.52 -0.12
CA SER A 202 25.34 6.98 -1.08
C SER A 202 24.25 5.95 -1.37
N LEU A 203 23.03 6.44 -1.60
CA LEU A 203 21.88 5.63 -2.01
C LEU A 203 21.05 6.38 -3.07
N VAL A 204 20.63 5.67 -4.11
CA VAL A 204 19.64 6.17 -5.08
C VAL A 204 18.32 5.44 -4.87
N ASP A 205 17.25 6.21 -4.59
CA ASP A 205 15.86 5.75 -4.53
C ASP A 205 15.24 5.92 -5.93
N VAL A 206 15.11 4.83 -6.67
CA VAL A 206 14.66 4.81 -8.07
C VAL A 206 13.14 4.74 -8.13
N ALA A 207 12.53 5.61 -8.92
CA ALA A 207 11.10 5.90 -8.89
C ALA A 207 10.60 6.24 -7.47
N GLY A 208 11.43 6.98 -6.71
CA GLY A 208 11.19 7.31 -5.29
C GLY A 208 10.11 8.37 -5.06
N GLY A 209 9.46 8.86 -6.11
CA GLY A 209 8.39 9.85 -6.08
C GLY A 209 8.84 11.18 -5.47
N THR A 210 8.13 11.62 -4.44
CA THR A 210 8.44 12.86 -3.70
C THR A 210 9.58 12.71 -2.68
N GLY A 211 10.27 11.56 -2.68
CA GLY A 211 11.41 11.25 -1.84
C GLY A 211 11.06 10.89 -0.41
N THR A 212 9.85 10.38 -0.15
CA THR A 212 9.39 10.08 1.21
C THR A 212 10.26 9.00 1.88
N MET A 213 10.60 7.93 1.14
CA MET A 213 11.49 6.87 1.63
C MET A 213 12.92 7.38 1.80
N ALA A 214 13.48 8.01 0.77
CA ALA A 214 14.79 8.67 0.84
C ALA A 214 14.95 9.60 2.06
N ARG A 215 14.00 10.51 2.32
CA ARG A 215 14.02 11.43 3.47
C ARG A 215 14.02 10.69 4.81
N ALA A 216 13.25 9.61 4.92
CA ALA A 216 13.22 8.79 6.12
C ALA A 216 14.54 8.05 6.36
N ILE A 217 15.16 7.53 5.29
CA ILE A 217 16.49 6.91 5.34
C ILE A 217 17.54 7.95 5.76
N THR A 218 17.59 9.12 5.14
CA THR A 218 18.53 10.19 5.50
C THR A 218 18.35 10.66 6.95
N LYS A 219 17.12 10.66 7.46
CA LYS A 219 16.85 10.98 8.87
C LYS A 219 17.40 9.90 9.82
N ALA A 220 17.26 8.62 9.47
CA ALA A 220 17.75 7.50 10.30
C ALA A 220 19.27 7.31 10.18
N PHE A 221 19.84 7.59 9.00
CA PHE A 221 21.24 7.41 8.67
C PHE A 221 21.83 8.71 8.08
N PRO A 222 22.09 9.75 8.90
CA PRO A 222 22.47 11.08 8.40
C PRO A 222 23.79 11.16 7.62
N HIS A 223 24.59 10.11 7.65
CA HIS A 223 25.84 9.99 6.91
C HIS A 223 25.64 9.51 5.46
N VAL A 224 24.46 8.97 5.14
CA VAL A 224 24.12 8.46 3.80
C VAL A 224 23.54 9.60 2.97
N LYS A 225 24.18 9.91 1.84
CA LYS A 225 23.65 10.84 0.85
C LYS A 225 22.61 10.13 0.01
N CYS A 226 21.36 10.58 0.07
CA CYS A 226 20.29 10.00 -0.74
C CYS A 226 19.97 10.89 -1.94
N SER A 227 19.80 10.28 -3.11
CA SER A 227 19.19 10.92 -4.28
C SER A 227 17.95 10.16 -4.71
N VAL A 228 16.96 10.87 -5.25
CA VAL A 228 15.74 10.30 -5.84
C VAL A 228 15.82 10.46 -7.34
N LEU A 229 15.71 9.35 -8.08
CA LEU A 229 15.51 9.38 -9.53
C LEU A 229 14.03 9.18 -9.81
N ASP A 230 13.41 10.12 -10.51
CA ASP A 230 12.03 9.96 -10.98
C ASP A 230 11.77 10.77 -12.26
N LEU A 231 10.62 10.56 -12.87
CA LEU A 231 10.22 11.25 -14.09
C LEU A 231 10.12 12.77 -13.85
N PRO A 232 10.42 13.60 -14.86
CA PRO A 232 10.44 15.06 -14.70
C PRO A 232 9.16 15.66 -14.12
N HIS A 233 7.99 15.12 -14.51
CA HIS A 233 6.69 15.63 -14.05
C HIS A 233 6.37 15.27 -12.59
N VAL A 234 7.00 14.23 -12.04
CA VAL A 234 6.80 13.79 -10.64
C VAL A 234 7.60 14.66 -9.68
N ILE A 235 8.86 14.96 -10.03
CA ILE A 235 9.71 15.82 -9.19
C ILE A 235 9.43 17.31 -9.36
N GLN A 236 8.64 17.68 -10.39
CA GLN A 236 8.24 19.06 -10.62
C GLN A 236 7.43 19.59 -9.42
N GLY A 237 7.97 20.59 -8.72
CA GLY A 237 7.32 21.19 -7.55
C GLY A 237 7.76 20.61 -6.20
N VAL A 238 8.64 19.60 -6.18
CA VAL A 238 9.30 19.17 -4.95
C VAL A 238 10.33 20.22 -4.54
N SER A 239 10.20 20.78 -3.33
CA SER A 239 11.20 21.71 -2.80
C SER A 239 12.51 20.97 -2.51
N ALA A 240 13.53 21.25 -3.32
CA ALA A 240 14.86 20.63 -3.23
C ALA A 240 15.64 21.03 -1.97
N GLN A 241 15.20 22.06 -1.23
CA GLN A 241 16.04 22.77 -0.26
C GLN A 241 15.89 22.30 1.20
N ALA A 242 15.02 21.34 1.51
CA ALA A 242 14.70 21.03 2.90
C ALA A 242 15.56 19.93 3.56
N ASP A 243 15.92 18.82 2.88
CA ASP A 243 16.16 17.56 3.63
C ASP A 243 17.38 16.70 3.21
N ASN A 244 18.49 17.27 2.73
CA ASN A 244 19.69 16.49 2.34
C ASN A 244 19.43 15.38 1.29
N VAL A 245 18.33 15.49 0.53
CA VAL A 245 17.98 14.58 -0.57
C VAL A 245 18.10 15.34 -1.90
N GLU A 246 18.89 14.79 -2.82
CA GLU A 246 19.02 15.30 -4.19
C GLU A 246 17.93 14.72 -5.09
N PHE A 247 17.38 15.50 -6.02
CA PHE A 247 16.37 15.02 -6.97
C PHE A 247 16.95 15.05 -8.38
N VAL A 248 16.90 13.91 -9.06
CA VAL A 248 17.40 13.71 -10.42
C VAL A 248 16.20 13.40 -11.32
N ALA A 249 15.93 14.28 -12.29
CA ALA A 249 14.92 14.03 -13.31
C ALA A 249 15.48 13.09 -14.37
N GLY A 250 14.80 11.98 -14.63
CA GLY A 250 15.23 11.04 -15.66
C GLY A 250 14.32 9.84 -15.80
N ASP A 251 14.67 8.97 -16.75
CA ASP A 251 14.03 7.67 -16.94
C ASP A 251 14.99 6.56 -16.49
N MET A 252 14.55 5.73 -15.54
CA MET A 252 15.32 4.60 -15.02
C MET A 252 15.62 3.53 -16.07
N MET A 253 14.85 3.47 -17.16
CA MET A 253 15.11 2.59 -18.30
C MET A 253 16.35 3.04 -19.10
N GLU A 254 16.64 4.34 -19.07
CA GLU A 254 17.76 4.94 -19.79
C GLU A 254 19.01 5.02 -18.90
N PHE A 255 18.87 5.55 -17.69
CA PHE A 255 19.99 5.83 -16.81
C PHE A 255 19.61 5.83 -15.33
N ILE A 256 20.49 5.28 -14.49
CA ILE A 256 20.41 5.34 -13.03
C ILE A 256 21.72 5.95 -12.51
N PRO A 257 21.69 7.02 -11.68
CA PRO A 257 22.90 7.62 -11.11
C PRO A 257 23.71 6.62 -10.28
N PRO A 258 25.06 6.68 -10.30
CA PRO A 258 25.88 5.77 -9.52
C PRO A 258 25.71 5.95 -8.00
N ALA A 259 25.64 4.84 -7.25
CA ALA A 259 25.59 4.86 -5.79
C ALA A 259 26.08 3.54 -5.15
N ASP A 260 26.34 3.55 -3.84
CA ASP A 260 26.67 2.32 -3.10
C ASP A 260 25.46 1.37 -3.02
N ARG A 261 24.24 1.94 -2.99
CA ARG A 261 22.97 1.20 -2.99
C ARG A 261 21.98 1.79 -3.98
N ILE A 262 21.29 0.91 -4.70
CA ILE A 262 20.10 1.27 -5.48
C ILE A 262 18.88 0.67 -4.77
N LEU A 263 17.88 1.49 -4.48
CA LEU A 263 16.62 1.08 -3.87
C LEU A 263 15.50 1.10 -4.91
N LEU A 264 14.75 0.01 -4.99
CA LEU A 264 13.55 -0.15 -5.81
C LEU A 264 12.40 -0.57 -4.90
N LYS A 265 11.56 0.37 -4.48
CA LYS A 265 10.37 0.09 -3.66
C LYS A 265 9.12 0.15 -4.51
N TYR A 266 8.37 -0.95 -4.62
CA TYR A 266 7.15 -1.01 -5.44
C TYR A 266 7.35 -0.47 -6.85
N VAL A 267 8.47 -0.87 -7.45
CA VAL A 267 8.82 -0.51 -8.82
C VAL A 267 8.58 -1.69 -9.72
N LEU A 268 9.26 -2.81 -9.46
CA LEU A 268 9.35 -3.94 -10.39
C LEU A 268 8.04 -4.71 -10.53
N HIS A 269 7.14 -4.67 -9.55
CA HIS A 269 5.80 -5.26 -9.67
C HIS A 269 4.90 -4.58 -10.71
N ASN A 270 5.25 -3.37 -11.18
CA ASN A 270 4.52 -2.65 -12.22
C ASN A 270 4.96 -3.00 -13.66
N TRP A 271 6.00 -3.83 -13.82
CA TRP A 271 6.65 -4.08 -15.10
C TRP A 271 6.68 -5.56 -15.48
N SER A 272 6.75 -5.82 -16.79
CA SER A 272 6.98 -7.17 -17.32
C SER A 272 8.35 -7.70 -16.89
N ASP A 273 8.59 -9.01 -17.04
CA ASP A 273 9.88 -9.59 -16.70
C ASP A 273 11.01 -9.03 -17.58
N GLU A 274 10.76 -8.81 -18.87
CA GLU A 274 11.73 -8.22 -19.80
C GLU A 274 12.12 -6.80 -19.41
N ASP A 275 11.15 -5.99 -18.98
CA ASP A 275 11.39 -4.62 -18.53
C ASP A 275 12.08 -4.61 -17.17
N CYS A 276 11.72 -5.52 -16.26
CA CYS A 276 12.45 -5.70 -15.00
C CYS A 276 13.92 -6.05 -15.24
N VAL A 277 14.24 -6.94 -16.19
CA VAL A 277 15.62 -7.29 -16.53
C VAL A 277 16.38 -6.06 -17.05
N LYS A 278 15.76 -5.19 -17.86
CA LYS A 278 16.36 -3.92 -18.29
C LYS A 278 16.65 -3.00 -17.11
N ILE A 279 15.67 -2.76 -16.23
CA ILE A 279 15.82 -1.92 -15.03
C ILE A 279 16.94 -2.46 -14.14
N LEU A 280 16.93 -3.75 -13.86
CA LEU A 280 17.93 -4.41 -13.02
C LEU A 280 19.33 -4.36 -13.64
N THR A 281 19.44 -4.44 -14.96
CA THR A 281 20.71 -4.25 -15.68
C THR A 281 21.24 -2.82 -15.48
N ARG A 282 20.39 -1.79 -15.59
CA ARG A 282 20.77 -0.40 -15.27
C ARG A 282 21.18 -0.24 -13.80
N CYS A 283 20.48 -0.90 -12.88
CA CYS A 283 20.84 -0.88 -11.47
C CYS A 283 22.23 -1.50 -11.24
N ARG A 284 22.52 -2.62 -11.90
CA ARG A 284 23.83 -3.29 -11.83
C ARG A 284 24.95 -2.41 -12.36
N GLU A 285 24.71 -1.64 -13.42
CA GLU A 285 25.69 -0.69 -13.96
C GLU A 285 25.92 0.53 -13.05
N ALA A 286 24.92 0.89 -12.24
CA ALA A 286 24.97 2.04 -11.34
C ALA A 286 25.61 1.74 -9.98
N ILE A 287 25.63 0.48 -9.54
CA ILE A 287 26.27 0.13 -8.26
C ILE A 287 27.79 0.15 -8.35
N ALA A 288 28.45 0.50 -7.24
CA ALA A 288 29.91 0.52 -7.18
C ALA A 288 30.51 -0.89 -7.41
N HIS A 289 31.52 -0.96 -8.29
CA HIS A 289 32.35 -2.14 -8.52
C HIS A 289 33.74 -1.90 -7.90
N GLY A 290 33.99 -2.44 -6.69
CA GLY A 290 35.25 -2.19 -5.96
C GLY A 290 35.32 -2.91 -4.61
N GLU A 291 36.18 -2.45 -3.69
CA GLU A 291 36.40 -3.09 -2.38
C GLU A 291 35.16 -3.13 -1.48
N LYS A 292 34.20 -2.23 -1.71
CA LYS A 292 32.85 -2.29 -1.13
C LYS A 292 31.89 -2.78 -2.21
N GLU A 293 31.29 -3.95 -2.00
CA GLU A 293 30.27 -4.47 -2.89
C GLU A 293 29.03 -3.57 -2.85
N GLY A 294 28.76 -2.91 -3.98
CA GLY A 294 27.49 -2.26 -4.23
C GLY A 294 26.34 -3.29 -4.26
N LYS A 295 25.12 -2.88 -3.91
CA LYS A 295 23.96 -3.78 -3.89
C LYS A 295 22.72 -3.10 -4.41
N VAL A 296 21.82 -3.90 -4.97
CA VAL A 296 20.44 -3.48 -5.24
C VAL A 296 19.55 -4.00 -4.11
N ILE A 297 18.72 -3.12 -3.56
CA ILE A 297 17.73 -3.42 -2.53
C ILE A 297 16.36 -3.27 -3.19
N ILE A 298 15.56 -4.33 -3.15
CA ILE A 298 14.18 -4.32 -3.65
C ILE A 298 13.24 -4.49 -2.46
N ILE A 299 12.18 -3.69 -2.42
CA ILE A 299 11.07 -3.85 -1.49
C ILE A 299 9.81 -4.07 -2.33
N ASP A 300 9.45 -5.34 -2.49
CA ASP A 300 8.30 -5.83 -3.26
C ASP A 300 7.75 -7.10 -2.61
N GLU A 301 6.61 -7.61 -3.08
CA GLU A 301 6.06 -8.85 -2.58
C GLU A 301 6.79 -10.08 -3.15
N VAL A 302 6.90 -11.11 -2.30
CA VAL A 302 7.32 -12.45 -2.71
C VAL A 302 6.17 -13.36 -2.34
N VAL A 303 5.42 -13.80 -3.35
CA VAL A 303 4.19 -14.58 -3.14
C VAL A 303 4.54 -15.95 -2.53
N GLY A 304 3.76 -16.37 -1.54
CA GLY A 304 3.93 -17.67 -0.88
C GLY A 304 3.99 -17.63 0.64
N SER A 305 3.39 -16.62 1.27
CA SER A 305 3.28 -16.56 2.73
C SER A 305 2.58 -17.80 3.31
N SER A 306 3.09 -18.32 4.43
CA SER A 306 2.46 -19.40 5.20
C SER A 306 1.21 -18.95 5.98
N SER A 307 1.06 -17.65 6.21
CA SER A 307 -0.16 -17.06 6.77
C SER A 307 -1.20 -16.89 5.68
N GLN A 308 -2.35 -17.55 5.84
CA GLN A 308 -3.45 -17.54 4.87
C GLN A 308 -3.95 -16.12 4.55
N ASN A 309 -4.06 -15.24 5.54
CA ASN A 309 -4.54 -13.88 5.34
C ASN A 309 -3.53 -13.02 4.55
N ILE A 310 -2.23 -13.22 4.80
CA ILE A 310 -1.17 -12.52 4.06
C ILE A 310 -1.13 -13.06 2.62
N LEU A 311 -1.24 -14.38 2.44
CA LEU A 311 -1.29 -14.99 1.11
C LEU A 311 -2.49 -14.48 0.31
N GLU A 312 -3.68 -14.40 0.91
CA GLU A 312 -4.85 -13.83 0.25
C GLU A 312 -4.61 -12.37 -0.17
N ALA A 313 -3.99 -11.56 0.69
CA ALA A 313 -3.63 -10.18 0.34
C ALA A 313 -2.63 -10.11 -0.83
N GLN A 314 -1.61 -10.98 -0.85
CA GLN A 314 -0.62 -11.08 -1.93
C GLN A 314 -1.29 -11.44 -3.27
N LEU A 315 -2.22 -12.41 -3.25
CA LEU A 315 -2.95 -12.82 -4.46
C LEU A 315 -3.91 -11.73 -4.96
N LEU A 316 -4.53 -10.97 -4.05
CA LEU A 316 -5.35 -9.82 -4.42
C LEU A 316 -4.50 -8.69 -5.02
N MET A 317 -3.29 -8.49 -4.52
CA MET A 317 -2.33 -7.53 -5.10
C MET A 317 -1.87 -7.99 -6.49
N ASP A 318 -1.56 -9.27 -6.67
CA ASP A 318 -1.21 -9.84 -7.99
C ASP A 318 -2.32 -9.60 -9.02
N MET A 319 -3.57 -9.91 -8.65
CA MET A 319 -4.74 -9.64 -9.48
C MET A 319 -4.89 -8.15 -9.80
N GLN A 320 -4.53 -7.26 -8.86
CA GLN A 320 -4.51 -5.83 -9.09
C GLN A 320 -3.42 -5.45 -10.09
N MET A 321 -2.19 -5.93 -9.95
CA MET A 321 -1.08 -5.63 -10.88
C MET A 321 -1.36 -6.13 -12.30
N MET A 322 -1.99 -7.30 -12.43
CA MET A 322 -2.51 -7.79 -13.72
C MET A 322 -3.54 -6.81 -14.31
N SER A 323 -4.50 -6.34 -13.49
CA SER A 323 -5.55 -5.41 -13.93
C SER A 323 -5.03 -4.04 -14.36
N LEU A 324 -4.01 -3.53 -13.67
CA LEU A 324 -3.48 -2.18 -13.89
C LEU A 324 -2.44 -2.14 -15.00
N PHE A 325 -1.49 -3.07 -14.99
CA PHE A 325 -0.26 -3.00 -15.78
C PHE A 325 0.00 -4.23 -16.65
N MET A 326 -0.84 -5.27 -16.58
CA MET A 326 -0.50 -6.61 -17.08
C MET A 326 0.85 -7.13 -16.51
N ALA A 327 1.17 -6.69 -15.30
CA ALA A 327 2.31 -7.13 -14.53
C ALA A 327 1.86 -8.14 -13.45
N LYS A 328 2.75 -8.49 -12.52
CA LYS A 328 2.52 -9.55 -11.53
C LYS A 328 3.27 -9.31 -10.22
N GLU A 329 2.71 -9.84 -9.15
CA GLU A 329 3.48 -10.17 -7.95
C GLU A 329 4.18 -11.51 -8.18
N ARG A 330 5.46 -11.58 -7.85
CA ARG A 330 6.34 -12.69 -8.26
C ARG A 330 6.54 -13.70 -7.14
N TYR A 331 6.60 -14.98 -7.51
CA TYR A 331 7.13 -16.02 -6.62
C TYR A 331 8.66 -15.93 -6.60
N GLU A 332 9.31 -16.53 -5.60
CA GLU A 332 10.77 -16.51 -5.50
C GLU A 332 11.48 -17.04 -6.77
N GLN A 333 10.93 -18.06 -7.42
CA GLN A 333 11.48 -18.60 -8.66
C GLN A 333 11.44 -17.61 -9.83
N ASP A 334 10.39 -16.78 -9.92
CA ASP A 334 10.26 -15.74 -10.95
C ASP A 334 11.25 -14.61 -10.69
N TRP A 335 11.40 -14.23 -9.41
CA TRP A 335 12.42 -13.29 -8.97
C TRP A 335 13.84 -13.77 -9.31
N ASN A 336 14.18 -15.01 -8.96
CA ASN A 336 15.47 -15.62 -9.27
C ASN A 336 15.78 -15.58 -10.77
N LYS A 337 14.80 -15.91 -11.61
CA LYS A 337 14.94 -15.87 -13.07
C LYS A 337 15.37 -14.48 -13.55
N ILE A 338 14.64 -13.43 -13.17
CA ILE A 338 14.95 -12.06 -13.64
C ILE A 338 16.26 -11.52 -13.04
N PHE A 339 16.63 -11.94 -11.83
CA PHE A 339 17.93 -11.58 -11.24
C PHE A 339 19.09 -12.20 -12.01
N THR A 340 18.96 -13.49 -12.36
CA THR A 340 19.95 -14.24 -13.12
C THR A 340 20.10 -13.68 -14.54
N GLU A 341 18.99 -13.36 -15.21
CA GLU A 341 18.99 -12.76 -16.55
C GLU A 341 19.59 -11.35 -16.56
N ALA A 342 19.36 -10.55 -15.50
CA ALA A 342 20.04 -9.28 -15.28
C ALA A 342 21.52 -9.43 -14.86
N GLY A 343 21.97 -10.67 -14.64
CA GLY A 343 23.34 -11.06 -14.31
C GLY A 343 23.80 -10.66 -12.92
N PHE A 344 22.93 -10.82 -11.92
CA PHE A 344 23.31 -10.93 -10.50
C PHE A 344 23.63 -12.40 -10.18
N VAL A 345 24.60 -12.63 -9.29
CA VAL A 345 25.10 -13.98 -8.97
C VAL A 345 24.49 -14.58 -7.71
N ASN A 346 23.98 -13.73 -6.81
CA ASN A 346 23.38 -14.16 -5.56
C ASN A 346 22.30 -13.16 -5.11
N TYR A 347 21.37 -13.64 -4.28
CA TYR A 347 20.35 -12.80 -3.66
C TYR A 347 19.99 -13.29 -2.26
N LYS A 348 19.42 -12.40 -1.45
CA LYS A 348 18.87 -12.73 -0.14
C LYS A 348 17.48 -12.14 -0.01
N ILE A 349 16.47 -12.97 0.26
CA ILE A 349 15.09 -12.54 0.52
C ILE A 349 14.84 -12.60 2.04
N ARG A 350 14.25 -11.52 2.59
CA ARG A 350 13.76 -11.45 3.97
C ARG A 350 12.27 -11.10 3.97
N PRO A 351 11.36 -12.04 4.25
CA PRO A 351 9.92 -11.79 4.33
C PRO A 351 9.52 -11.18 5.69
N ILE A 352 10.02 -9.99 5.96
CA ILE A 352 9.94 -9.33 7.29
C ILE A 352 9.02 -8.11 7.31
N LEU A 353 8.40 -7.74 6.19
CA LEU A 353 7.60 -6.50 6.04
C LEU A 353 6.13 -6.80 5.72
N GLY A 354 5.54 -7.77 6.42
CA GLY A 354 4.13 -8.15 6.24
C GLY A 354 3.92 -8.87 4.90
N VAL A 355 3.18 -8.23 3.98
CA VAL A 355 2.98 -8.76 2.60
C VAL A 355 4.23 -8.63 1.74
N ARG A 356 5.18 -7.77 2.13
CA ARG A 356 6.39 -7.44 1.38
C ARG A 356 7.62 -8.17 1.92
N SER A 357 8.61 -8.30 1.07
CA SER A 357 9.95 -8.75 1.40
C SER A 357 10.98 -7.66 1.14
N VAL A 358 12.12 -7.77 1.81
CA VAL A 358 13.34 -7.05 1.44
C VAL A 358 14.24 -8.02 0.70
N ILE A 359 14.60 -7.70 -0.53
CA ILE A 359 15.48 -8.50 -1.38
C ILE A 359 16.78 -7.74 -1.59
N GLU A 360 17.91 -8.37 -1.31
CA GLU A 360 19.25 -7.84 -1.63
C GLU A 360 19.82 -8.62 -2.81
N LEU A 361 20.32 -7.93 -3.83
CA LEU A 361 21.03 -8.52 -4.97
C LEU A 361 22.52 -8.20 -4.91
N TYR A 362 23.33 -9.19 -5.31
CA TYR A 362 24.79 -9.18 -5.23
C TYR A 362 25.39 -9.50 -6.61
N ILE A 363 26.49 -8.83 -6.96
CA ILE A 363 27.23 -8.99 -8.22
C ILE A 363 28.31 -10.06 -8.15
#